data_AF-A0A800F5T3-F1
#
_entry.id   AF-A0A800F5T3-F1
#
_cell.length_a   1.000
_cell.length_b   1.000
_cell.length_c   1.000
_cell.angle_alpha   90.00
_cell.angle_beta   90.00
_cell.angle_gamma   90.00
#
_symmetry.space_group_name_H-M   'P 1'
#
loop_
_entity.id
_entity.type
_entity.pdbx_description
1 polymer ?
#
loop_
_entity_poly.entity_id
_entity_poly.type
_entity_poly.pdbx_seq_one_letter_code
_entity_poly.pdbx_strand_id
1 'polypeptide(L)'
;MIREYFLQQNAFHEIDAYSGVDQQYKMAKAILTFQESAKVALAAGGQLEDVVNVQGRSDLMRGRFEENYLDNIDDLVDEMNKQIAAAAEDN
;
A
#
# COMPACT_ATOMS: atom_id res chain seq x y z
N MET A 1 -6.73 -1.60 -4.42
CA MET A 1 -6.47 -1.06 -3.07
C MET A 1 -7.68 -0.35 -2.48
N ILE A 2 -8.25 0.71 -3.08
CA ILE A 2 -9.35 1.49 -2.45
C ILE A 2 -10.47 0.67 -1.79
N ARG A 3 -10.98 -0.38 -2.46
CA ARG A 3 -12.05 -1.22 -1.91
C ARG A 3 -11.64 -2.02 -0.68
N GLU A 4 -10.53 -2.73 -0.75
CA GLU A 4 -10.13 -3.73 0.27
C GLU A 4 -9.28 -3.12 1.39
N TYR A 5 -8.52 -2.08 1.06
CA TYR A 5 -7.61 -1.44 2.00
C TYR A 5 -8.25 -0.27 2.74
N PHE A 6 -9.13 0.50 2.09
CA PHE A 6 -9.71 1.71 2.69
C PHE A 6 -11.21 1.58 2.98
N LEU A 7 -12.01 1.10 2.02
CA LEU A 7 -13.48 1.06 2.16
C LEU A 7 -13.96 -0.12 3.02
N GLN A 8 -13.32 -1.28 2.91
CA GLN A 8 -13.58 -2.40 3.80
C GLN A 8 -12.97 -2.08 5.16
N GLN A 9 -13.73 -2.27 6.24
CA GLN A 9 -13.26 -2.12 7.61
C GLN A 9 -13.93 -3.17 8.48
N ASN A 10 -13.14 -3.86 9.30
CA ASN A 10 -13.63 -4.93 10.14
C ASN A 10 -14.08 -4.39 11.50
N ALA A 11 -15.39 -4.16 11.65
CA ALA A 11 -16.00 -3.68 12.90
C ALA A 11 -15.86 -4.67 14.09
N PHE A 12 -15.46 -5.92 13.86
CA PHE A 12 -15.24 -6.93 14.91
C PHE A 12 -13.77 -7.10 15.31
N HIS A 13 -12.84 -6.37 14.68
CA HIS A 13 -11.41 -6.45 14.99
C HIS A 13 -11.01 -5.36 15.98
N GLU A 14 -10.21 -5.68 16.99
CA GLU A 14 -9.86 -4.72 18.06
C GLU A 14 -9.16 -3.45 17.54
N ILE A 15 -8.24 -3.60 16.60
CA ILE A 15 -7.52 -2.48 15.97
C ILE A 15 -8.32 -1.86 14.82
N ASP A 16 -8.73 -2.65 13.83
CA ASP A 16 -9.39 -2.13 12.62
C ASP A 16 -10.84 -1.65 12.83
N ALA A 17 -11.46 -1.85 14.01
CA ALA A 17 -12.81 -1.35 14.29
C ALA A 17 -12.90 0.19 14.31
N TYR A 18 -11.78 0.90 14.44
CA TYR A 18 -11.73 2.36 14.40
C TYR A 18 -10.48 2.85 13.64
N SER A 19 -10.64 3.86 12.79
CA SER A 19 -9.53 4.52 12.11
C SER A 19 -9.61 6.03 12.29
N GLY A 20 -8.56 6.63 12.87
CA GLY A 20 -8.47 8.08 13.05
C GLY A 20 -8.28 8.83 11.73
N VAL A 21 -8.51 10.15 11.75
CA VAL A 21 -8.40 11.01 10.54
C VAL A 21 -6.99 10.96 9.93
N ASP A 22 -5.94 10.99 10.76
CA ASP A 22 -4.55 10.92 10.28
C ASP A 22 -4.27 9.59 9.59
N GLN A 23 -4.69 8.48 10.19
CA GLN A 23 -4.60 7.15 9.59
C GLN A 23 -5.33 7.09 8.24
N GLN A 24 -6.58 7.58 8.18
CA GLN A 24 -7.34 7.63 6.93
C GLN A 24 -6.63 8.47 5.86
N TYR A 25 -6.07 9.63 6.23
CA TYR A 25 -5.29 10.47 5.31
C TYR A 25 -4.08 9.72 4.76
N LYS A 26 -3.27 9.10 5.63
CA LYS A 26 -2.09 8.35 5.20
C LYS A 26 -2.46 7.13 4.36
N MET A 27 -3.55 6.42 4.68
CA MET A 27 -4.06 5.30 3.87
C MET A 27 -4.48 5.76 2.46
N ALA A 28 -5.21 6.87 2.37
CA ALA A 28 -5.61 7.45 1.08
C ALA A 28 -4.39 7.90 0.26
N LYS A 29 -3.41 8.56 0.91
CA LYS A 29 -2.14 8.94 0.29
C LYS A 29 -1.39 7.72 -0.23
N ALA A 30 -1.29 6.64 0.54
CA ALA A 30 -0.62 5.41 0.15
C ALA A 30 -1.24 4.75 -1.10
N ILE A 31 -2.58 4.80 -1.24
CA ILE A 31 -3.27 4.32 -2.46
C ILE A 31 -2.83 5.14 -3.68
N LEU A 32 -2.77 6.46 -3.54
CA LEU A 32 -2.37 7.35 -4.63
C LEU A 32 -0.89 7.15 -4.99
N THR A 33 -0.02 7.01 -3.98
CA THR A 33 1.40 6.72 -4.16
C THR A 33 1.61 5.39 -4.89
N PHE A 34 0.93 4.32 -4.51
CA PHE A 34 0.98 3.05 -5.25
C PHE A 34 0.60 3.25 -6.72
N GLN A 35 -0.50 3.97 -6.98
CA GLN A 35 -0.97 4.21 -8.36
C GLN A 35 0.05 5.02 -9.18
N GLU A 36 0.65 6.05 -8.60
CA GLU A 36 1.68 6.88 -9.22
C GLU A 36 2.90 6.02 -9.59
N SER A 37 3.48 5.33 -8.60
CA SER A 37 4.66 4.49 -8.76
C SER A 37 4.43 3.36 -9.78
N ALA A 38 3.28 2.69 -9.71
CA ALA A 38 2.95 1.63 -10.66
C ALA A 38 2.82 2.16 -12.10
N LYS A 39 2.22 3.35 -12.30
CA LYS A 39 2.15 3.97 -13.63
C LYS A 39 3.52 4.32 -14.18
N VAL A 40 4.42 4.83 -13.34
CA VAL A 40 5.81 5.12 -13.72
C VAL A 40 6.54 3.84 -14.13
N ALA A 41 6.46 2.79 -13.31
CA ALA A 41 7.08 1.49 -13.58
C ALA A 41 6.57 0.86 -14.90
N LEU A 42 5.25 0.88 -15.11
CA LEU A 42 4.63 0.40 -16.35
C LEU A 42 5.07 1.21 -17.57
N ALA A 43 5.20 2.53 -17.45
CA ALA A 43 5.67 3.39 -18.53
C ALA A 43 7.17 3.16 -18.86
N ALA A 44 7.95 2.68 -17.88
CA ALA A 44 9.35 2.30 -18.07
C ALA A 44 9.54 0.92 -18.72
N GLY A 45 8.46 0.16 -18.96
CA GLY A 45 8.51 -1.15 -19.60
C GLY A 45 8.29 -2.33 -18.66
N GLY A 46 8.10 -2.08 -17.35
CA GLY A 46 7.84 -3.13 -16.38
C GLY A 46 6.57 -3.93 -16.71
N GLN A 47 6.60 -5.24 -16.49
CA GLN A 47 5.42 -6.09 -16.69
C GLN A 47 4.34 -5.79 -15.64
N LEU A 48 3.09 -5.81 -16.09
CA LEU A 48 1.94 -5.50 -15.23
C LEU A 48 1.90 -6.42 -14.01
N GLU A 49 2.11 -7.73 -14.19
CA GLU A 49 2.03 -8.70 -13.10
C GLU A 49 3.11 -8.47 -12.03
N ASP A 50 4.33 -8.14 -12.43
CA ASP A 50 5.43 -7.89 -11.50
C ASP A 50 5.21 -6.60 -10.70
N VAL A 51 4.74 -5.54 -11.37
CA VAL A 51 4.52 -4.23 -10.76
C VAL A 51 3.35 -4.23 -9.77
N VAL A 52 2.22 -4.86 -10.10
CA VAL A 52 1.00 -4.74 -9.27
C VAL A 52 0.94 -5.74 -8.12
N ASN A 53 1.77 -6.78 -8.14
CA ASN A 53 1.79 -7.87 -7.17
C ASN A 53 2.98 -7.85 -6.22
N VAL A 54 3.71 -6.73 -6.14
CA VAL A 54 4.80 -6.55 -5.16
C VAL A 54 4.36 -6.89 -3.74
N GLN A 55 5.24 -7.52 -2.96
CA GLN A 55 4.94 -7.98 -1.61
C GLN A 55 4.57 -6.81 -0.68
N GLY A 56 5.22 -5.65 -0.83
CA GLY A 56 4.98 -4.45 -0.03
C GLY A 56 3.55 -3.92 -0.14
N ARG A 57 2.85 -4.17 -1.26
CA ARG A 57 1.42 -3.86 -1.38
C ARG A 57 0.59 -4.70 -0.41
N SER A 58 0.92 -5.98 -0.30
CA SER A 58 0.23 -6.90 0.62
C SER A 58 0.56 -6.60 2.08
N ASP A 59 1.82 -6.26 2.37
CA ASP A 59 2.27 -5.93 3.71
C ASP A 59 1.62 -4.64 4.21
N LEU A 60 1.56 -3.60 3.36
CA LEU A 60 0.82 -2.38 3.63
C LEU A 60 -0.67 -2.66 3.92
N MET A 61 -1.32 -3.50 3.11
CA MET A 61 -2.74 -3.82 3.30
C MET A 61 -3.01 -4.60 4.59
N ARG A 62 -2.11 -5.51 4.99
CA ARG A 62 -2.24 -6.32 6.21
C ARG A 62 -1.86 -5.55 7.47
N GLY A 63 -0.92 -4.60 7.36
CA GLY A 63 -0.44 -3.82 8.50
C GLY A 63 -1.55 -3.07 9.23
N ARG A 64 -2.68 -2.76 8.57
CA ARG A 64 -3.83 -2.08 9.19
C ARG A 64 -4.42 -2.78 10.42
N PHE A 65 -4.10 -4.06 10.61
CA PHE A 65 -4.53 -4.86 11.77
C PHE A 65 -3.55 -4.79 12.94
N GLU A 66 -2.44 -4.05 12.82
CA GLU A 66 -1.39 -3.92 13.84
C GLU A 66 -1.50 -2.59 14.61
N GLU A 67 -1.18 -2.59 15.92
CA GLU A 67 -1.31 -1.39 16.77
C GLU A 67 -0.42 -0.23 16.32
N ASN A 68 0.78 -0.54 15.84
CA ASN A 68 1.79 0.43 15.39
C ASN A 68 1.68 0.79 13.91
N TYR A 69 0.52 0.51 13.29
CA TYR A 69 0.35 0.73 11.86
C TYR A 69 0.58 2.19 11.44
N LEU A 70 0.06 3.14 12.21
CA LEU A 70 0.16 4.56 11.89
C LEU A 70 1.61 5.07 11.89
N ASP A 71 2.44 4.49 12.76
CA ASP A 71 3.86 4.81 12.89
C ASP A 71 4.67 4.20 11.73
N ASN A 72 4.27 3.00 11.28
CA ASN A 72 5.01 2.23 10.27
C ASN A 72 4.53 2.45 8.82
N ILE A 73 3.36 3.07 8.61
CA ILE A 73 2.75 3.16 7.28
C ILE A 73 3.64 3.85 6.25
N ASP A 74 4.43 4.85 6.66
CA ASP A 74 5.33 5.57 5.76
C ASP A 74 6.49 4.64 5.31
N ASP A 75 7.07 3.86 6.22
CA ASP A 75 8.10 2.87 5.91
C ASP A 75 7.56 1.75 4.99
N LEU A 76 6.31 1.29 5.23
CA LEU A 76 5.64 0.29 4.39
C LEU A 76 5.40 0.81 2.96
N VAL A 77 5.06 2.09 2.82
CA VAL A 77 4.90 2.73 1.51
C VAL A 77 6.25 2.86 0.80
N ASP A 78 7.31 3.23 1.52
CA ASP A 78 8.65 3.33 0.96
C ASP A 78 9.18 1.98 0.48
N GLU A 79 8.95 0.92 1.26
CA GLU A 79 9.32 -0.44 0.87
C GLU A 79 8.54 -0.92 -0.35
N MET A 80 7.22 -0.68 -0.39
CA MET A 80 6.39 -0.95 -1.57
C MET A 80 6.92 -0.21 -2.82
N ASN A 81 7.32 1.05 -2.70
CA ASN A 81 7.85 1.83 -3.82
C ASN A 81 9.19 1.28 -4.33
N LYS A 82 10.09 0.88 -3.43
CA LYS A 82 11.36 0.24 -3.81
C LYS A 82 11.12 -1.03 -4.61
N GLN A 83 10.18 -1.86 -4.17
CA GLN A 83 9.83 -3.09 -4.88
C GLN A 83 9.20 -2.82 -6.25
N ILE A 84 8.35 -1.80 -6.38
CA ILE A 84 7.79 -1.39 -7.67
C ILE A 84 8.88 -0.92 -8.63
N ALA A 85 9.85 -0.16 -8.14
CA ALA A 85 10.98 0.29 -8.94
C ALA A 85 11.85 -0.89 -9.41
N ALA A 86 12.19 -1.81 -8.50
CA ALA A 86 12.96 -3.00 -8.85
C ALA A 86 12.24 -3.89 -9.89
N ALA A 87 10.92 -4.10 -9.75
CA ALA A 87 10.12 -4.86 -10.71
C ALA A 87 10.13 -4.27 -12.13
N ALA A 88 10.39 -2.97 -12.27
CA ALA A 88 10.54 -2.31 -13.56
C ALA A 88 11.93 -2.49 -14.18
N GLU A 89 12.98 -2.68 -13.36
CA GLU A 89 14.37 -2.84 -13.81
C GLU A 89 14.72 -4.28 -14.22
N ASP A 90 14.01 -5.27 -13.68
CA ASP A 90 14.23 -6.70 -13.98
C ASP A 90 13.68 -7.15 -15.35
N ASN A 91 13.08 -6.23 -16.13
CA ASN A 91 12.44 -6.46 -17.44
C ASN A 91 13.12 -5.67 -18.58
#